data_AF-A0A951VXT4-F1
#
_entry.id   AF-A0A951VXT4-F1
#
_cell.length_a   1.000
_cell.length_b   1.000
_cell.length_c   1.000
_cell.angle_alpha   90.00
_cell.angle_beta   90.00
_cell.angle_gamma   90.00
#
_symmetry.space_group_name_H-M   'P 1'
#
loop_
_entity.id
_entity.type
_entity.pdbx_description
1 polymer ?
#
loop_
_entity_poly.entity_id
_entity_poly.type
_entity_poly.pdbx_seq_one_letter_code
_entity_poly.pdbx_strand_id
1 'polypeptide(L)'
;MKIKTQKNYRSFYRFYFIMAKTIGKSQPKYIDLFTPEHIEIFKDYIPQFQYFLEDLSLIDEKKLKGDLQLQATLFLFKNISSKDLPNKLYEFVKIIEEIDEPESKVIDLFQKFLIYIIGGSKQEYRAEIFKSLNDTSNRVRKTMGTIYDSILEEGIEKGLKKGREEGILVGQHQAKIESAKNLFKNGVSIEIIASSTGLSKEELKKHGVK
;
A
#
# COMPACT_ATOMS: atom_id res chain seq x y z
N MET A 1 -59.67 -17.73 -15.27
CA MET A 1 -58.78 -16.58 -15.48
C MET A 1 -58.53 -15.91 -14.13
N LYS A 2 -57.38 -16.18 -13.48
CA LYS A 2 -56.92 -15.50 -12.26
C LYS A 2 -55.45 -15.13 -12.49
N ILE A 3 -55.21 -13.85 -12.73
CA ILE A 3 -53.86 -13.30 -12.93
C ILE A 3 -53.23 -13.16 -11.53
N LYS A 4 -52.22 -14.00 -11.23
CA LYS A 4 -51.37 -13.83 -10.06
C LYS A 4 -50.43 -12.64 -10.32
N THR A 5 -50.62 -11.54 -9.60
CA THR A 5 -49.63 -10.48 -9.49
C THR A 5 -48.42 -10.99 -8.70
N GLN A 6 -47.32 -11.27 -9.39
CA GLN A 6 -46.00 -11.43 -8.76
C GLN A 6 -45.55 -10.07 -8.22
N LYS A 7 -45.40 -9.96 -6.89
CA LYS A 7 -44.69 -8.85 -6.27
C LYS A 7 -43.20 -8.96 -6.64
N ASN A 8 -42.74 -8.08 -7.52
CA ASN A 8 -41.32 -7.89 -7.80
C ASN A 8 -40.67 -7.20 -6.59
N TYR A 9 -39.99 -7.98 -5.75
CA TYR A 9 -39.05 -7.43 -4.78
C TYR A 9 -37.77 -7.04 -5.54
N ARG A 10 -37.62 -5.75 -5.86
CA ARG A 10 -36.32 -5.19 -6.27
C ARG A 10 -35.49 -4.95 -5.00
N SER A 11 -34.65 -5.91 -4.63
CA SER A 11 -33.60 -5.69 -3.64
C SER A 11 -32.54 -4.78 -4.24
N PHE A 12 -32.53 -3.51 -3.83
CA PHE A 12 -31.43 -2.60 -4.15
C PHE A 12 -30.26 -2.88 -3.20
N TYR A 13 -29.29 -3.66 -3.66
CA TYR A 13 -28.00 -3.76 -2.97
C TYR A 13 -27.25 -2.45 -3.21
N ARG A 14 -27.12 -1.61 -2.17
CA ARG A 14 -26.27 -0.42 -2.20
C ARG A 14 -24.83 -0.87 -1.99
N PHE A 15 -24.04 -0.85 -3.05
CA PHE A 15 -22.59 -1.01 -2.96
C PHE A 15 -21.97 0.37 -2.76
N TYR A 16 -21.36 0.59 -1.60
CA TYR A 16 -20.59 1.80 -1.31
C TYR A 16 -19.15 1.58 -1.78
N PHE A 17 -18.72 2.33 -2.79
CA PHE A 17 -17.31 2.39 -3.18
C PHE A 17 -16.69 3.63 -2.54
N ILE A 18 -15.63 3.41 -1.78
CA ILE A 18 -14.99 4.41 -0.96
C ILE A 18 -13.71 4.84 -1.67
N MET A 19 -13.65 6.09 -2.13
CA MET A 19 -12.49 6.66 -2.80
C MET A 19 -12.01 7.89 -2.03
N ALA A 20 -10.71 7.97 -1.79
CA ALA A 20 -10.07 9.09 -1.07
C ALA A 20 -9.99 10.39 -1.89
N LYS A 21 -10.52 10.43 -3.13
CA LYS A 21 -10.48 11.61 -3.99
C LYS A 21 -11.77 11.73 -4.81
N THR A 22 -12.28 12.96 -4.84
CA THR A 22 -13.57 13.34 -5.42
C THR A 22 -13.60 13.05 -6.93
N ILE A 23 -14.53 12.22 -7.39
CA ILE A 23 -14.88 12.11 -8.82
C ILE A 23 -16.18 12.89 -9.01
N GLY A 24 -16.15 13.95 -9.81
CA GLY A 24 -17.25 14.90 -10.01
C GLY A 24 -18.48 14.38 -10.77
N LYS A 25 -18.73 13.06 -10.80
CA LYS A 25 -19.96 12.49 -11.37
C LYS A 25 -20.93 12.19 -10.24
N SER A 26 -22.14 12.74 -10.32
CA SER A 26 -23.19 12.56 -9.30
C SER A 26 -23.76 11.13 -9.24
N GLN A 27 -23.58 10.32 -10.29
CA GLN A 27 -23.98 8.91 -10.36
C GLN A 27 -23.07 8.11 -11.33
N PRO A 28 -21.84 7.76 -10.93
CA PRO A 28 -20.96 6.95 -11.76
C PRO A 28 -21.52 5.54 -11.97
N LYS A 29 -21.25 4.97 -13.13
CA LYS A 29 -21.58 3.58 -13.47
C LYS A 29 -20.37 2.72 -13.21
N TYR A 30 -20.56 1.46 -12.79
CA TYR A 30 -19.45 0.55 -12.52
C TYR A 30 -18.44 0.43 -13.69
N ILE A 31 -18.95 0.52 -14.93
CA ILE A 31 -18.12 0.57 -16.15
C ILE A 31 -17.14 1.75 -16.22
N ASP A 32 -17.43 2.87 -15.55
CA ASP A 32 -16.55 4.04 -15.48
C ASP A 32 -15.24 3.75 -14.71
N LEU A 33 -15.13 2.61 -14.01
CA LEU A 33 -13.93 2.18 -13.30
C LEU A 33 -12.90 1.47 -14.20
N PHE A 34 -13.23 1.18 -15.45
CA PHE A 34 -12.40 0.39 -16.36
C PHE A 34 -11.78 1.24 -17.49
N THR A 35 -10.60 0.85 -17.97
CA THR A 35 -10.00 1.45 -19.17
C THR A 35 -10.74 0.98 -20.43
N PRO A 36 -10.64 1.72 -21.56
CA PRO A 36 -11.27 1.30 -22.81
C PRO A 36 -10.88 -0.12 -23.25
N GLU A 37 -9.61 -0.54 -23.07
CA GLU A 37 -9.19 -1.89 -23.46
C GLU A 37 -9.88 -2.97 -22.61
N HIS A 38 -10.02 -2.75 -21.31
CA HIS A 38 -10.73 -3.68 -20.43
C HIS A 38 -12.22 -3.77 -20.76
N ILE A 39 -12.84 -2.65 -21.15
CA ILE A 39 -14.25 -2.63 -21.54
C ILE A 39 -14.48 -3.46 -22.79
N GLU A 40 -13.57 -3.41 -23.77
CA GLU A 40 -13.69 -4.18 -25.00
C GLU A 40 -13.61 -5.71 -24.74
N ILE A 41 -12.66 -6.13 -23.90
CA ILE A 41 -12.44 -7.54 -23.57
C ILE A 41 -13.56 -8.11 -22.67
N PHE A 42 -14.00 -7.35 -21.68
CA PHE A 42 -14.91 -7.83 -20.64
C PHE A 42 -16.33 -7.29 -20.75
N LYS A 43 -16.71 -6.70 -21.90
CA LYS A 43 -18.00 -6.01 -22.08
C LYS A 43 -19.21 -6.77 -21.54
N ASP A 44 -19.29 -8.07 -21.83
CA ASP A 44 -20.42 -8.92 -21.46
C ASP A 44 -20.39 -9.38 -19.99
N TYR A 45 -19.26 -9.21 -19.31
CA TYR A 45 -19.05 -9.57 -17.91
C TYR A 45 -19.09 -8.38 -16.95
N ILE A 46 -19.05 -7.14 -17.46
CA ILE A 46 -19.10 -5.93 -16.62
C ILE A 46 -20.54 -5.71 -16.12
N PRO A 47 -20.78 -5.81 -14.79
CA PRO A 47 -22.10 -5.57 -14.22
C PRO A 47 -22.63 -4.17 -14.50
N GLN A 48 -23.90 -4.09 -14.89
CA GLN A 48 -24.57 -2.83 -15.20
C GLN A 48 -25.29 -2.28 -13.96
N PHE A 49 -24.54 -1.71 -13.02
CA PHE A 49 -25.10 -0.98 -11.89
C PHE A 49 -24.46 0.40 -11.70
N GLN A 50 -25.20 1.28 -11.04
CA GLN A 50 -24.73 2.59 -10.59
C GLN A 50 -24.26 2.48 -9.14
N TYR A 51 -23.20 3.20 -8.82
CA TYR A 51 -22.72 3.32 -7.45
C TYR A 51 -22.68 4.78 -7.02
N PHE A 52 -22.68 4.99 -5.70
CA PHE A 52 -22.49 6.30 -5.12
C PHE A 52 -21.04 6.41 -4.64
N LEU A 53 -20.42 7.54 -4.97
CA LEU A 53 -19.16 7.95 -4.39
C LEU A 53 -19.46 8.94 -3.28
N GLU A 54 -19.13 8.55 -2.06
CA GLU A 54 -19.19 9.45 -0.91
C GLU A 54 -17.77 9.83 -0.49
N ASP A 55 -17.56 11.12 -0.29
CA ASP A 55 -16.32 11.64 0.28
C ASP A 55 -16.31 11.40 1.79
N LEU A 56 -15.52 10.42 2.24
CA LEU A 56 -15.40 10.08 3.65
C LEU A 56 -14.91 11.25 4.51
N SER A 57 -14.18 12.22 3.95
CA SER A 57 -13.70 13.37 4.71
C SER A 57 -14.87 14.20 5.27
N LEU A 58 -16.03 14.16 4.61
CA LEU A 58 -17.25 14.90 5.00
C LEU A 58 -18.16 14.13 5.97
N ILE A 59 -17.96 12.83 6.13
CA ILE A 59 -18.81 11.99 6.98
C ILE A 59 -18.34 12.05 8.43
N ASP A 60 -19.24 12.39 9.37
CA ASP A 60 -18.93 12.32 10.80
C ASP A 60 -18.53 10.88 11.20
N GLU A 61 -17.46 10.74 11.98
CA GLU A 61 -16.95 9.45 12.45
C GLU A 61 -18.02 8.67 13.22
N LYS A 62 -18.92 9.37 13.95
CA LYS A 62 -20.06 8.75 14.65
C LYS A 62 -21.13 8.19 13.72
N LYS A 63 -21.12 8.57 12.44
CA LYS A 63 -22.05 8.10 11.42
C LYS A 63 -21.47 6.95 10.59
N LEU A 64 -20.22 6.55 10.83
CA LEU A 64 -19.64 5.36 10.19
C LEU A 64 -20.43 4.14 10.66
N LYS A 65 -21.06 3.45 9.72
CA LYS A 65 -21.86 2.24 9.97
C LYS A 65 -21.11 1.00 9.49
N GLY A 66 -21.40 -0.13 10.12
CA GLY A 66 -20.75 -1.40 9.83
C GLY A 66 -20.36 -2.13 11.11
N ASP A 67 -19.73 -3.28 10.96
CA ASP A 67 -19.00 -3.90 12.07
C ASP A 67 -17.82 -3.01 12.52
N LEU A 68 -17.30 -3.28 13.71
CA LEU A 68 -16.23 -2.50 14.33
C LEU A 68 -14.94 -2.49 13.50
N GLN A 69 -14.63 -3.59 12.78
CA GLN A 69 -13.47 -3.66 11.90
C GLN A 69 -13.60 -2.72 10.69
N LEU A 70 -14.79 -2.67 10.08
CA LEU A 70 -15.08 -1.74 9.00
C LEU A 70 -15.00 -0.30 9.52
N GLN A 71 -15.61 0.00 10.67
CA GLN A 71 -15.55 1.34 11.26
C GLN A 71 -14.10 1.78 11.52
N ALA A 72 -13.27 0.91 12.10
CA ALA A 72 -11.85 1.16 12.33
C ALA A 72 -11.08 1.42 11.02
N THR A 73 -11.38 0.66 9.96
CA THR A 73 -10.77 0.83 8.63
C THR A 73 -11.14 2.17 8.01
N LEU A 74 -12.43 2.52 8.03
CA LEU A 74 -12.91 3.79 7.47
C LEU A 74 -12.40 5.00 8.25
N PHE A 75 -12.28 4.87 9.57
CA PHE A 75 -11.67 5.89 10.43
C PHE A 75 -10.23 6.19 9.99
N LEU A 76 -9.42 5.16 9.76
CA LEU A 76 -8.04 5.34 9.31
C LEU A 76 -7.97 5.90 7.90
N PHE A 77 -8.77 5.40 6.95
CA PHE A 77 -8.80 5.92 5.58
C PHE A 77 -9.10 7.43 5.54
N LYS A 78 -10.02 7.87 6.40
CA LYS A 78 -10.36 9.28 6.55
C LYS A 78 -9.22 10.11 7.16
N ASN A 79 -8.51 9.57 8.15
CA ASN A 79 -7.63 10.35 9.01
C ASN A 79 -6.12 10.15 8.77
N ILE A 80 -5.72 9.18 7.93
CA ILE A 80 -4.31 8.79 7.76
C ILE A 80 -3.40 9.94 7.32
N SER A 81 -3.91 10.83 6.47
CA SER A 81 -3.16 12.01 5.99
C SER A 81 -3.42 13.27 6.83
N SER A 82 -4.24 13.17 7.88
CA SER A 82 -4.54 14.30 8.77
C SER A 82 -3.33 14.64 9.63
N LYS A 83 -3.08 15.94 9.83
CA LYS A 83 -2.08 16.42 10.80
C LYS A 83 -2.46 16.06 12.25
N ASP A 84 -3.75 15.85 12.49
CA ASP A 84 -4.31 15.55 13.81
C ASP A 84 -4.45 14.04 14.06
N LEU A 85 -3.90 13.19 13.19
CA LEU A 85 -3.92 11.74 13.35
C LEU A 85 -3.44 11.30 14.75
N PRO A 86 -2.31 11.81 15.31
CA PRO A 86 -1.83 11.34 16.62
C PRO A 86 -2.84 11.51 17.75
N ASN A 87 -3.63 12.59 17.74
CA ASN A 87 -4.65 12.85 18.77
C ASN A 87 -5.91 11.98 18.55
N LYS A 88 -6.20 11.65 17.30
CA LYS A 88 -7.34 10.81 16.90
C LYS A 88 -7.13 9.31 17.14
N LEU A 89 -5.89 8.86 17.31
CA LEU A 89 -5.59 7.44 17.55
C LEU A 89 -6.22 6.91 18.84
N TYR A 90 -6.52 7.77 19.81
CA TYR A 90 -7.26 7.36 21.01
C TYR A 90 -8.66 6.83 20.68
N GLU A 91 -9.41 7.53 19.81
CA GLU A 91 -10.74 7.08 19.36
C GLU A 91 -10.64 5.82 18.50
N PHE A 92 -9.59 5.71 17.67
CA PHE A 92 -9.33 4.48 16.91
C PHE A 92 -9.12 3.28 17.84
N VAL A 93 -8.30 3.42 18.89
CA VAL A 93 -8.03 2.32 19.82
C VAL A 93 -9.30 1.90 20.57
N LYS A 94 -10.17 2.83 20.97
CA LYS A 94 -11.46 2.47 21.58
C LYS A 94 -12.27 1.52 20.70
N ILE A 95 -12.34 1.80 19.39
CA ILE A 95 -13.03 0.93 18.43
C ILE A 95 -12.40 -0.47 18.43
N ILE A 96 -11.07 -0.57 18.47
CA ILE A 96 -10.34 -1.85 18.51
C ILE A 96 -10.60 -2.61 19.82
N GLU A 97 -10.71 -1.92 20.94
CA GLU A 97 -10.97 -2.53 22.24
C GLU A 97 -12.37 -3.12 22.36
N GLU A 98 -13.35 -2.52 21.68
CA GLU A 98 -14.73 -3.01 21.62
C GLU A 98 -14.89 -4.26 20.71
N ILE A 99 -13.87 -4.65 19.93
CA ILE A 99 -13.93 -5.82 19.07
C ILE A 99 -13.96 -7.10 19.91
N ASP A 100 -15.13 -7.75 19.90
CA ASP A 100 -15.39 -9.06 20.53
C ASP A 100 -14.95 -10.21 19.61
N GLU A 101 -13.64 -10.33 19.41
CA GLU A 101 -12.99 -11.43 18.69
C GLU A 101 -11.84 -12.00 19.55
N PRO A 102 -11.40 -13.24 19.28
CA PRO A 102 -10.24 -13.83 19.96
C PRO A 102 -9.02 -12.92 19.94
N GLU A 103 -8.27 -12.86 21.06
CA GLU A 103 -7.13 -11.94 21.23
C GLU A 103 -6.13 -12.02 20.06
N SER A 104 -5.86 -13.23 19.57
CA SER A 104 -4.97 -13.47 18.42
C SER A 104 -5.44 -12.81 17.12
N LYS A 105 -6.75 -12.83 16.82
CA LYS A 105 -7.29 -12.17 15.62
C LYS A 105 -7.24 -10.65 15.72
N VAL A 106 -7.55 -10.11 16.91
CA VAL A 106 -7.49 -8.65 17.12
C VAL A 106 -6.05 -8.17 17.04
N ILE A 107 -5.09 -8.95 17.53
CA ILE A 107 -3.65 -8.69 17.37
C ILE A 107 -3.26 -8.63 15.89
N ASP A 108 -3.63 -9.63 15.08
CA ASP A 108 -3.34 -9.67 13.64
C ASP A 108 -3.99 -8.49 12.89
N LEU A 109 -5.24 -8.16 13.22
CA LEU A 109 -5.94 -7.01 12.65
C LEU A 109 -5.25 -5.69 13.03
N PHE A 110 -4.87 -5.53 14.30
CA PHE A 110 -4.17 -4.34 14.77
C PHE A 110 -2.79 -4.19 14.12
N GLN A 111 -2.07 -5.29 13.88
CA GLN A 111 -0.82 -5.28 13.12
C GLN A 111 -1.00 -4.70 11.71
N LYS A 112 -2.04 -5.12 10.99
CA LYS A 112 -2.36 -4.56 9.67
C LYS A 112 -2.65 -3.06 9.75
N PHE A 113 -3.36 -2.62 10.79
CA PHE A 113 -3.61 -1.20 11.01
C PHE A 113 -2.34 -0.41 11.34
N LEU A 114 -1.42 -0.93 12.15
CA LEU A 114 -0.16 -0.26 12.44
C LEU A 114 0.71 -0.12 11.19
N ILE A 115 0.81 -1.17 10.37
CA ILE A 115 1.53 -1.12 9.09
C ILE A 115 0.94 -0.02 8.22
N TYR A 116 -0.39 0.06 8.12
CA TYR A 116 -1.07 1.11 7.37
C TYR A 116 -0.80 2.50 7.94
N ILE A 117 -0.88 2.67 9.27
CA ILE A 117 -0.61 3.94 9.96
C ILE A 117 0.82 4.41 9.70
N ILE A 118 1.82 3.55 9.89
CA ILE A 118 3.25 3.88 9.75
C ILE A 118 3.62 4.14 8.28
N GLY A 119 3.01 3.40 7.35
CA GLY A 119 3.24 3.54 5.91
C GLY A 119 2.52 4.73 5.28
N GLY A 120 1.31 5.05 5.75
CA GLY A 120 0.47 6.12 5.20
C GLY A 120 0.62 7.48 5.86
N SER A 121 1.18 7.55 7.08
CA SER A 121 1.42 8.81 7.79
C SER A 121 2.78 9.42 7.42
N LYS A 122 2.92 10.73 7.68
CA LYS A 122 4.20 11.43 7.51
C LYS A 122 5.22 10.93 8.53
N GLN A 123 6.49 10.84 8.10
CA GLN A 123 7.59 10.38 8.95
C GLN A 123 7.73 11.19 10.25
N GLU A 124 7.50 12.51 10.18
CA GLU A 124 7.57 13.43 11.32
C GLU A 124 6.58 13.09 12.45
N TYR A 125 5.44 12.45 12.14
CA TYR A 125 4.43 12.08 13.15
C TYR A 125 4.68 10.72 13.79
N ARG A 126 5.68 9.95 13.35
CA ARG A 126 5.88 8.58 13.85
C ARG A 126 6.10 8.53 15.36
N ALA A 127 6.95 9.41 15.91
CA ALA A 127 7.22 9.43 17.33
C ALA A 127 5.95 9.73 18.17
N GLU A 128 5.13 10.67 17.71
CA GLU A 128 3.86 11.01 18.36
C GLU A 128 2.84 9.88 18.24
N ILE A 129 2.73 9.25 17.06
CA ILE A 129 1.88 8.07 16.83
C ILE A 129 2.26 6.92 17.80
N PHE A 130 3.56 6.60 17.88
CA PHE A 130 4.05 5.56 18.79
C PHE A 130 3.72 5.87 20.25
N LYS A 131 3.89 7.14 20.66
CA LYS A 131 3.54 7.59 22.01
C LYS A 131 2.04 7.45 22.27
N SER A 132 1.18 8.00 21.40
CA SER A 132 -0.28 7.94 21.54
C SER A 132 -0.77 6.49 21.67
N LEU A 133 -0.26 5.58 20.85
CA LEU A 133 -0.68 4.17 20.89
C LEU A 133 -0.23 3.47 22.18
N ASN A 134 1.03 3.67 22.61
CA ASN A 134 1.56 3.04 23.83
C ASN A 134 0.86 3.51 25.12
N ASP A 135 0.39 4.76 25.13
CA ASP A 135 -0.28 5.37 26.27
C ASP A 135 -1.77 4.98 26.34
N THR A 136 -2.35 4.42 25.27
CA THR A 136 -3.81 4.21 25.22
C THR A 136 -4.27 2.97 25.99
N SER A 137 -3.60 1.82 25.86
CA SER A 137 -4.01 0.63 26.62
C SER A 137 -2.97 -0.47 26.78
N ASN A 138 -3.17 -1.34 27.78
CA ASN A 138 -2.31 -2.50 28.02
C ASN A 138 -2.36 -3.53 26.88
N ARG A 139 -3.54 -3.74 26.28
CA ARG A 139 -3.73 -4.63 25.12
C ARG A 139 -2.91 -4.10 23.94
N VAL A 140 -3.04 -2.81 23.63
CA VAL A 140 -2.27 -2.14 22.58
C VAL A 140 -0.77 -2.19 22.86
N ARG A 141 -0.34 -1.90 24.09
CA ARG A 141 1.09 -1.91 24.46
C ARG A 141 1.75 -3.27 24.26
N LYS A 142 1.09 -4.36 24.67
CA LYS A 142 1.58 -5.74 24.48
C LYS A 142 1.71 -6.06 22.98
N THR A 143 0.71 -5.67 22.20
CA THR A 143 0.69 -5.86 20.75
C THR A 143 1.75 -5.00 20.04
N MET A 144 1.98 -3.77 20.48
CA MET A 144 3.02 -2.87 19.97
C MET A 144 4.43 -3.45 20.13
N GLY A 145 4.72 -4.15 21.23
CA GLY A 145 6.00 -4.84 21.44
C GLY A 145 6.25 -5.89 20.35
N THR A 146 5.32 -6.83 20.19
CA THR A 146 5.42 -7.90 19.18
C THR A 146 5.47 -7.35 17.74
N ILE A 147 4.70 -6.29 17.46
CA ILE A 147 4.69 -5.69 16.12
C ILE A 147 5.96 -4.90 15.86
N TYR A 148 6.51 -4.19 16.84
CA TYR A 148 7.78 -3.48 16.69
C TYR A 148 8.89 -4.46 16.29
N ASP A 149 8.95 -5.61 16.96
CA ASP A 149 9.90 -6.68 16.63
C ASP A 149 9.68 -7.18 15.20
N SER A 150 8.43 -7.48 14.81
CA SER A 150 8.09 -7.95 13.46
C SER A 150 8.37 -6.92 12.36
N ILE A 151 8.05 -5.64 12.57
CA ILE A 151 8.32 -4.56 11.61
C ILE A 151 9.82 -4.32 11.49
N LEU A 152 10.55 -4.38 12.61
CA LEU A 152 12.00 -4.25 12.62
C LEU A 152 12.65 -5.40 11.84
N GLU A 153 12.21 -6.64 12.07
CA GLU A 153 12.66 -7.83 11.33
C GLU A 153 12.40 -7.69 9.83
N GLU A 154 11.16 -7.36 9.42
CA GLU A 154 10.83 -7.14 8.00
C GLU A 154 11.64 -5.99 7.38
N GLY A 155 11.86 -4.91 8.14
CA GLY A 155 12.64 -3.76 7.72
C GLY A 155 14.11 -4.12 7.47
N ILE A 156 14.70 -4.90 8.38
CA ILE A 156 16.06 -5.43 8.26
C ILE A 156 16.15 -6.38 7.07
N GLU A 157 15.20 -7.31 6.91
CA GLU A 157 15.20 -8.27 5.80
C GLU A 157 15.12 -7.55 4.44
N LYS A 158 14.17 -6.62 4.29
CA LYS A 158 14.05 -5.79 3.07
C LYS A 158 15.31 -4.98 2.82
N GLY A 159 15.89 -4.39 3.86
CA GLY A 159 17.15 -3.64 3.78
C GLY A 159 18.33 -4.50 3.32
N LEU A 160 18.50 -5.68 3.90
CA LEU A 160 19.54 -6.64 3.54
C LEU A 160 19.37 -7.16 2.10
N LYS A 161 18.13 -7.48 1.70
CA LYS A 161 17.84 -7.93 0.34
C LYS A 161 18.20 -6.85 -0.68
N LYS A 162 17.72 -5.63 -0.47
CA LYS A 162 18.02 -4.50 -1.36
C LYS A 162 19.52 -4.19 -1.40
N GLY A 163 20.19 -4.17 -0.25
CA GLY A 163 21.62 -3.95 -0.17
C GLY A 163 22.44 -5.04 -0.86
N ARG A 164 22.01 -6.31 -0.77
CA ARG A 164 22.64 -7.43 -1.47
C ARG A 164 22.44 -7.32 -2.99
N GLU A 165 21.24 -7.00 -3.45
CA GLU A 165 20.95 -6.81 -4.87
C GLU A 165 21.77 -5.65 -5.47
N GLU A 166 21.77 -4.49 -4.81
CA GLU A 166 22.59 -3.34 -5.21
C GLU A 166 24.09 -3.67 -5.18
N GLY A 167 24.56 -4.33 -4.13
CA GLY A 167 25.95 -4.75 -3.99
C GLY A 167 26.41 -5.72 -5.10
N ILE A 168 25.56 -6.67 -5.49
CA ILE A 168 25.84 -7.59 -6.60
C ILE A 168 25.93 -6.82 -7.92
N LEU A 169 25.00 -5.90 -8.19
CA LEU A 169 25.01 -5.11 -9.42
C LEU A 169 26.26 -4.23 -9.52
N VAL A 170 26.60 -3.53 -8.44
CA VAL A 170 27.82 -2.70 -8.36
C VAL A 170 29.07 -3.58 -8.53
N GLY A 171 29.13 -4.74 -7.87
CA GLY A 171 30.25 -5.68 -7.99
C GLY A 171 30.43 -6.24 -9.40
N GLN A 172 29.33 -6.65 -10.06
CA GLN A 172 29.36 -7.11 -11.45
C GLN A 172 29.83 -6.01 -12.41
N HIS A 173 29.33 -4.79 -12.23
CA HIS A 173 29.75 -3.65 -13.03
C HIS A 173 31.24 -3.34 -12.84
N GLN A 174 31.72 -3.35 -11.60
CA GLN A 174 33.12 -3.12 -11.28
C GLN A 174 34.02 -4.22 -11.88
N ALA A 175 33.61 -5.49 -11.81
CA ALA A 175 34.33 -6.61 -12.41
C ALA A 175 34.42 -6.49 -13.95
N LYS A 176 33.35 -6.01 -14.60
CA LYS A 176 33.37 -5.70 -16.05
C LYS A 176 34.39 -4.62 -16.39
N ILE A 177 34.45 -3.55 -15.60
CA ILE A 177 35.43 -2.46 -15.78
C ILE A 177 36.86 -2.96 -15.58
N GLU A 178 37.11 -3.76 -14.56
CA GLU A 178 38.45 -4.31 -14.29
C GLU A 178 38.90 -5.26 -15.40
N SER A 179 38.00 -6.13 -15.86
CA SER A 179 38.24 -7.00 -17.01
C SER A 179 38.56 -6.20 -18.27
N ALA A 180 37.78 -5.15 -18.55
CA ALA A 180 38.03 -4.26 -19.69
C ALA A 180 39.41 -3.58 -19.62
N LYS A 181 39.81 -3.09 -18.43
CA LYS A 181 41.14 -2.49 -18.21
C LYS A 181 42.26 -3.50 -18.43
N ASN A 182 42.10 -4.73 -17.97
CA ASN A 182 43.10 -5.78 -18.14
C ASN A 182 43.24 -6.20 -19.61
N LEU A 183 42.12 -6.37 -20.32
CA LEU A 183 42.12 -6.67 -21.76
C LEU A 183 42.77 -5.54 -22.57
N PHE A 184 42.48 -4.28 -22.23
CA PHE A 184 43.10 -3.14 -22.88
C PHE A 184 44.61 -3.09 -22.68
N LYS A 185 45.09 -3.32 -21.44
CA LYS A 185 46.52 -3.42 -21.13
C LYS A 185 47.23 -4.53 -21.92
N ASN A 186 46.50 -5.59 -22.27
CA ASN A 186 47.00 -6.71 -23.07
C ASN A 186 46.90 -6.47 -24.59
N GLY A 187 46.54 -5.25 -25.03
CA GLY A 187 46.51 -4.88 -26.44
C GLY A 187 45.26 -5.31 -27.22
N VAL A 188 44.19 -5.72 -26.54
CA VAL A 188 42.91 -6.06 -27.19
C VAL A 188 42.22 -4.76 -27.65
N SER A 189 41.65 -4.77 -28.86
CA SER A 189 40.97 -3.59 -29.41
C SER A 189 39.70 -3.25 -28.64
N ILE A 190 39.36 -1.95 -28.62
CA ILE A 190 38.19 -1.42 -27.89
C ILE A 190 36.88 -2.00 -28.41
N GLU A 191 36.78 -2.26 -29.72
CA GLU A 191 35.62 -2.92 -30.31
C GLU A 191 35.38 -4.30 -29.68
N ILE A 192 36.44 -5.10 -29.55
CA ILE A 192 36.36 -6.45 -28.98
C ILE A 192 36.05 -6.36 -27.47
N ILE A 193 36.68 -5.43 -26.75
CA ILE A 193 36.43 -5.22 -25.32
C ILE A 193 34.98 -4.81 -25.04
N ALA A 194 34.43 -3.86 -25.82
CA ALA A 194 33.05 -3.41 -25.69
C ALA A 194 32.06 -4.56 -25.91
N SER A 195 32.28 -5.35 -26.98
CA SER A 195 31.44 -6.53 -27.26
C SER A 195 31.53 -7.62 -26.18
N SER A 196 32.72 -7.84 -25.61
CA SER A 196 32.97 -8.93 -24.65
C SER A 196 32.51 -8.60 -23.23
N THR A 197 32.58 -7.34 -22.83
CA THR A 197 32.21 -6.89 -21.48
C THR A 197 30.78 -6.34 -21.41
N GLY A 198 30.18 -6.02 -22.55
CA GLY A 198 28.87 -5.37 -22.65
C GLY A 198 28.87 -3.92 -22.17
N LEU A 199 30.05 -3.30 -22.04
CA LEU A 199 30.21 -1.89 -21.70
C LEU A 199 30.18 -1.02 -22.97
N SER A 200 29.60 0.17 -22.88
CA SER A 200 29.63 1.13 -23.99
C SER A 200 31.03 1.72 -24.18
N LYS A 201 31.35 2.17 -25.40
CA LYS A 201 32.63 2.83 -25.68
C LYS A 201 32.81 4.12 -24.85
N GLU A 202 31.72 4.79 -24.50
CA GLU A 202 31.73 5.99 -23.65
C GLU A 202 32.10 5.64 -22.20
N GLU A 203 31.51 4.58 -21.63
CA GLU A 203 31.87 4.08 -20.30
C GLU A 203 33.34 3.62 -20.25
N LEU A 204 33.79 2.89 -21.26
CA LEU A 204 35.20 2.48 -21.38
C LEU A 204 36.15 3.69 -21.36
N LYS A 205 35.86 4.72 -22.15
CA LYS A 205 36.64 5.97 -22.18
C LYS A 205 36.65 6.70 -20.85
N LYS A 206 35.50 6.76 -20.16
CA LYS A 206 35.37 7.35 -18.82
C LYS A 206 36.25 6.62 -17.80
N HIS A 207 36.46 5.32 -17.98
CA HIS A 207 37.30 4.49 -17.12
C HIS A 207 38.75 4.30 -17.61
N GLY A 208 39.20 5.11 -18.58
CA GLY A 208 40.61 5.16 -19.01
C GLY A 208 41.01 4.07 -20.02
N VAL A 209 40.04 3.39 -20.63
CA VAL A 209 40.24 2.47 -21.76
C VAL A 209 39.95 3.28 -23.05
N LYS A 210 41.00 3.74 -23.75
CA LYS A 210 40.93 4.74 -24.84
C LYS A 210 41.62 4.33 -26.11
#